data_AF-A0A9D1QAI7-F1
#
_entry.id   AF-A0A9D1QAI7-F1
#
_cell.length_a   1.000
_cell.length_b   1.000
_cell.length_c   1.000
_cell.angle_alpha   90.00
_cell.angle_beta   90.00
_cell.angle_gamma   90.00
#
_symmetry.space_group_name_H-M   'P 1'
#
loop_
_entity.id
_entity.type
_entity.pdbx_description
1 polymer ?
#
loop_
_entity_poly.entity_id
_entity_poly.type
_entity_poly.pdbx_seq_one_letter_code
_entity_poly.pdbx_strand_id
1 'polypeptide(L)'
;GWFLAALAAGAAGLFLGRRMGCLSEVLPVMMILAAVFGGYFWLLVPVRLPDFYDENRIGFYWDYCFRMNLPGVAFNNANWPRVVAVMRAWSCLVLALLPFLHLALTRFLPVQGLDRSYPFLFLGSLFLPLYFAGRQI
;
A
#
# COMPACT_ATOMS: atom_id res chain seq x y z
N GLY A 1 10.42 -5.55 -13.29
CA GLY A 1 9.91 -4.30 -12.70
C GLY A 1 9.96 -4.38 -11.19
N TRP A 2 10.19 -3.27 -10.50
CA TRP A 2 10.33 -3.21 -9.03
C TRP A 2 9.16 -3.86 -8.28
N PHE A 3 7.94 -3.75 -8.80
CA PHE A 3 6.76 -4.41 -8.23
C PHE A 3 6.83 -5.94 -8.23
N LEU A 4 7.27 -6.56 -9.34
CA LEU A 4 7.43 -8.01 -9.42
C LEU A 4 8.51 -8.52 -8.45
N ALA A 5 9.59 -7.75 -8.30
CA ALA A 5 10.63 -8.07 -7.33
C ALA A 5 10.09 -8.00 -5.89
N ALA A 6 9.30 -6.97 -5.58
CA ALA A 6 8.63 -6.85 -4.28
C ALA A 6 7.62 -7.98 -4.02
N LEU A 7 6.86 -8.38 -5.04
CA LEU A 7 5.92 -9.49 -4.96
C LEU A 7 6.63 -10.83 -4.73
N ALA A 8 7.74 -11.07 -5.43
CA ALA A 8 8.58 -12.25 -5.22
C ALA A 8 9.22 -12.25 -3.82
N ALA A 9 9.74 -11.11 -3.36
CA ALA A 9 10.28 -10.95 -2.02
C ALA A 9 9.22 -11.21 -0.94
N GLY A 10 8.01 -10.69 -1.15
CA GLY A 10 6.87 -10.93 -0.28
C GLY A 10 6.47 -12.40 -0.20
N ALA A 11 6.39 -13.08 -1.35
CA ALA A 11 6.13 -14.51 -1.41
C ALA A 11 7.23 -15.33 -0.72
N ALA A 12 8.50 -14.96 -0.89
CA ALA A 12 9.62 -15.58 -0.19
C ALA A 12 9.52 -15.38 1.33
N GLY A 13 9.17 -14.18 1.80
CA GLY A 13 8.95 -13.89 3.22
C GLY A 13 7.83 -14.74 3.82
N LEU A 14 6.69 -14.86 3.13
CA LEU A 14 5.58 -15.74 3.55
C LEU A 14 5.98 -17.22 3.57
N PHE A 15 6.71 -17.66 2.54
CA PHE A 15 7.20 -19.04 2.46
C PHE A 15 8.15 -19.37 3.62
N LEU A 16 9.08 -18.48 3.95
CA LEU A 16 9.99 -18.62 5.08
C LEU A 16 9.23 -18.63 6.40
N GLY A 17 8.28 -17.71 6.60
CA GLY A 17 7.43 -17.68 7.80
C GLY A 17 6.62 -18.97 7.98
N ARG A 18 6.08 -19.52 6.90
CA ARG A 18 5.39 -20.82 6.91
C ARG A 18 6.34 -21.96 7.26
N ARG A 19 7.54 -21.99 6.69
CA ARG A 19 8.56 -23.02 6.96
C ARG A 19 9.03 -23.00 8.42
N MET A 20 9.08 -21.82 9.03
CA MET A 20 9.52 -21.62 10.41
C MET A 20 8.38 -21.72 11.44
N GLY A 21 7.13 -21.93 10.99
CA GLY A 21 5.97 -22.05 11.88
C GLY A 21 5.57 -20.75 12.58
N CYS A 22 6.01 -19.59 12.09
CA CYS A 22 5.72 -18.27 12.66
C CYS A 22 4.75 -17.44 11.80
N LEU A 23 3.99 -18.08 10.90
CA LEU A 23 3.07 -17.37 10.02
C LEU A 23 1.81 -16.92 10.76
N SER A 24 1.60 -15.61 10.86
CA SER A 24 0.34 -15.02 11.32
C SER A 24 -0.79 -15.18 10.29
N GLU A 25 -2.04 -15.34 10.75
CA GLU A 25 -3.22 -15.43 9.87
C GLU A 25 -3.53 -14.09 9.17
N VAL A 26 -3.18 -12.97 9.81
CA VAL A 26 -3.49 -11.62 9.30
C VAL A 26 -2.50 -11.22 8.19
N LEU A 27 -1.27 -11.71 8.24
CA LEU A 27 -0.18 -11.30 7.36
C LEU A 27 -0.47 -11.63 5.86
N PRO A 28 -0.91 -12.85 5.48
CA PRO A 28 -1.27 -13.13 4.09
C PRO A 28 -2.38 -12.23 3.54
N VAL A 29 -3.37 -11.88 4.37
CA VAL A 29 -4.47 -10.99 3.96
C VAL A 29 -3.94 -9.61 3.60
N MET A 30 -3.07 -9.04 4.44
CA MET A 30 -2.44 -7.75 4.18
C MET A 30 -1.55 -7.77 2.93
N MET A 31 -0.85 -8.88 2.70
CA MET A 31 -0.02 -9.09 1.52
C MET A 31 -0.84 -9.14 0.23
N ILE A 32 -1.96 -9.88 0.24
CA ILE A 32 -2.89 -9.93 -0.90
C ILE A 32 -3.46 -8.54 -1.16
N LEU A 33 -3.88 -7.83 -0.11
CA LEU A 33 -4.41 -6.47 -0.26
C LEU A 33 -3.38 -5.52 -0.87
N ALA A 34 -2.14 -5.53 -0.37
CA ALA A 34 -1.05 -4.74 -0.94
C ALA A 34 -0.71 -5.13 -2.39
N ALA A 35 -0.81 -6.42 -2.74
CA ALA A 35 -0.62 -6.90 -4.11
C ALA A 35 -1.73 -6.44 -5.06
N VAL A 36 -3.00 -6.49 -4.63
CA VAL A 36 -4.14 -6.03 -5.43
C VAL A 36 -4.06 -4.52 -5.66
N PHE A 37 -3.85 -3.75 -4.59
CA PHE A 37 -3.67 -2.29 -4.70
C PHE A 37 -2.45 -1.95 -5.55
N GLY A 38 -1.29 -2.54 -5.26
CA GLY A 38 -0.07 -2.29 -6.02
C GLY A 38 -0.21 -2.66 -7.50
N GLY A 39 -0.85 -3.79 -7.80
CA GLY A 39 -1.13 -4.23 -9.17
C GLY A 39 -1.99 -3.22 -9.93
N TYR A 40 -3.04 -2.70 -9.29
CA TYR A 40 -3.86 -1.63 -9.86
C TYR A 40 -3.02 -0.36 -10.15
N PHE A 41 -2.26 0.13 -9.16
CA PHE A 41 -1.44 1.34 -9.33
C PHE A 41 -0.24 1.17 -10.29
N TRP A 42 0.25 -0.05 -10.50
CA TRP A 42 1.34 -0.31 -11.45
C TRP A 42 0.84 -0.56 -12.88
N LEU A 43 -0.31 -1.23 -13.05
CA LEU A 43 -0.74 -1.73 -14.36
C LEU A 43 -1.93 -0.97 -14.95
N LEU A 44 -2.87 -0.51 -14.11
CA LEU A 44 -4.19 -0.04 -14.57
C LEU A 44 -4.40 1.46 -14.35
N VAL A 45 -3.73 2.06 -13.37
CA VAL A 45 -4.03 3.44 -13.00
C VAL A 45 -3.75 4.42 -14.16
N PRO A 46 -4.69 5.31 -14.49
CA PRO A 46 -4.44 6.37 -15.46
C PRO A 46 -3.39 7.31 -14.90
N VAL A 47 -2.39 7.65 -15.72
CA VAL A 47 -1.31 8.57 -15.30
C VAL A 47 -1.77 10.03 -15.33
N ARG A 48 -2.80 10.34 -16.13
CA ARG A 48 -3.40 11.68 -16.24
C ARG A 48 -4.88 11.61 -15.91
N LEU A 49 -5.35 12.53 -15.08
CA LEU A 49 -6.76 12.70 -14.77
C LEU A 49 -7.44 13.53 -15.88
N PRO A 50 -8.74 13.32 -16.13
CA PRO A 50 -9.52 14.20 -16.99
C PRO A 50 -9.45 15.66 -16.52
N ASP A 51 -9.44 16.62 -17.45
CA ASP A 51 -9.18 18.04 -17.14
C ASP A 51 -10.20 18.66 -16.17
N PHE A 52 -11.39 18.05 -15.98
CA PHE A 52 -12.37 18.51 -14.97
C PHE A 52 -11.84 18.47 -13.52
N TYR A 53 -10.84 17.62 -13.24
CA TYR A 53 -10.17 17.56 -11.93
C TYR A 53 -9.29 18.79 -11.67
N ASP A 54 -8.83 19.48 -12.73
CA ASP A 54 -8.08 20.73 -12.59
C ASP A 54 -9.03 21.91 -12.34
N GLU A 55 -10.23 21.86 -12.90
CA GLU A 55 -11.25 22.91 -12.78
C GLU A 55 -12.03 22.85 -11.46
N ASN A 56 -12.20 21.67 -10.86
CA ASN A 56 -13.03 21.46 -9.67
C ASN A 56 -12.23 20.86 -8.51
N ARG A 57 -12.44 21.37 -7.29
CA ARG A 57 -11.86 20.80 -6.07
C ARG A 57 -12.56 19.50 -5.67
N ILE A 58 -12.15 18.39 -6.28
CA ILE A 58 -12.75 17.08 -6.08
C ILE A 58 -11.82 16.21 -5.23
N GLY A 59 -12.27 15.85 -4.02
CA GLY A 59 -11.53 14.98 -3.11
C GLY A 59 -11.77 13.50 -3.28
N PHE A 60 -12.56 13.10 -4.28
CA PHE A 60 -12.78 11.71 -4.61
C PHE A 60 -12.26 11.39 -6.01
N TYR A 61 -11.48 10.32 -6.10
CA TYR A 61 -11.11 9.69 -7.35
C TYR A 61 -12.05 8.52 -7.59
N TRP A 62 -12.65 8.47 -8.79
CA TRP A 62 -13.50 7.37 -9.21
C TRP A 62 -12.99 6.81 -10.54
N ASP A 63 -12.57 5.56 -10.48
CA ASP A 63 -12.30 4.73 -11.64
C ASP A 63 -13.26 3.54 -11.61
N TYR A 64 -13.55 2.96 -12.77
CA TYR A 64 -14.55 1.91 -12.97
C TYR A 64 -14.55 0.82 -11.87
N CYS A 65 -13.37 0.43 -11.38
CA CYS A 65 -13.20 -0.58 -10.35
C CYS A 65 -12.76 -0.05 -8.98
N PHE A 66 -12.35 1.22 -8.87
CA PHE A 66 -11.71 1.73 -7.67
C PHE A 66 -12.19 3.15 -7.32
N ARG A 67 -12.73 3.30 -6.12
CA ARG A 67 -13.14 4.60 -5.57
C ARG A 67 -12.29 4.93 -4.35
N MET A 68 -11.57 6.04 -4.43
CA MET A 68 -10.76 6.54 -3.33
C MET A 68 -11.26 7.91 -2.91
N ASN A 69 -11.65 8.07 -1.65
CA ASN A 69 -12.02 9.37 -1.10
C ASN A 69 -10.94 9.81 -0.11
N LEU A 70 -10.32 10.96 -0.35
CA LEU A 70 -9.40 11.58 0.58
C LEU A 70 -9.99 12.89 1.10
N PRO A 71 -10.51 12.90 2.35
CA PRO A 71 -10.98 14.13 2.96
C PRO A 71 -9.81 15.10 3.17
N GLY A 72 -9.98 16.35 2.72
CA GLY A 72 -8.99 17.41 2.87
C GLY A 72 -7.92 17.48 1.77
N VAL A 73 -8.06 16.69 0.71
CA VAL A 73 -7.21 16.74 -0.49
C VAL A 73 -8.12 16.93 -1.70
N ALA A 74 -7.72 17.74 -2.67
CA ALA A 74 -8.37 17.82 -3.98
C ALA A 74 -7.41 17.27 -5.02
N PHE A 75 -7.83 16.27 -5.80
CA PHE A 75 -6.99 15.68 -6.84
C PHE A 75 -6.97 16.57 -8.08
N ASN A 76 -5.78 16.79 -8.66
CA ASN A 76 -5.54 17.51 -9.91
C ASN A 76 -4.36 16.89 -10.66
N ASN A 77 -4.13 17.28 -11.91
CA ASN A 77 -3.04 16.73 -12.72
C ASN A 77 -1.63 17.08 -12.18
N ALA A 78 -1.51 18.08 -11.31
CA ALA A 78 -0.25 18.43 -10.67
C ALA A 78 0.12 17.49 -9.51
N ASN A 79 -0.84 17.07 -8.69
CA ASN A 79 -0.61 16.21 -7.52
C ASN A 79 -0.80 14.72 -7.81
N TRP A 80 -1.59 14.38 -8.84
CA TRP A 80 -1.95 12.99 -9.14
C TRP A 80 -0.74 12.09 -9.45
N PRO A 81 0.26 12.50 -10.27
CA PRO A 81 1.45 11.67 -10.48
C PRO A 81 2.20 11.38 -9.18
N ARG A 82 2.18 12.30 -8.22
CA ARG A 82 2.80 12.13 -6.90
C ARG A 82 2.04 11.13 -6.04
N VAL A 83 0.71 11.23 -6.01
CA VAL A 83 -0.17 10.27 -5.34
C VAL A 83 0.07 8.86 -5.88
N VAL A 84 0.11 8.70 -7.21
CA VAL A 84 0.42 7.44 -7.87
C VAL A 84 1.81 6.93 -7.51
N ALA A 85 2.83 7.80 -7.52
CA ALA A 85 4.20 7.42 -7.15
C ALA A 85 4.28 6.92 -5.70
N VAL A 86 3.60 7.59 -4.76
CA VAL A 86 3.54 7.19 -3.35
C VAL A 86 2.85 5.83 -3.20
N MET A 87 1.72 5.60 -3.88
CA MET A 87 1.03 4.31 -3.85
C MET A 87 1.86 3.17 -4.46
N ARG A 88 2.60 3.44 -5.53
CA ARG A 88 3.54 2.48 -6.14
C ARG A 88 4.69 2.14 -5.21
N ALA A 89 5.26 3.14 -4.52
CA ALA A 89 6.33 2.93 -3.57
C ALA A 89 5.83 2.19 -2.32
N TRP A 90 4.69 2.61 -1.76
CA TRP A 90 4.06 1.99 -0.60
C TRP A 90 3.75 0.52 -0.84
N SER A 91 3.13 0.17 -1.98
CA SER A 91 2.83 -1.23 -2.30
C SER A 91 4.09 -2.10 -2.40
N CYS A 92 5.15 -1.62 -3.05
CA CYS A 92 6.43 -2.31 -3.09
C CYS A 92 7.06 -2.47 -1.69
N LEU A 93 7.04 -1.41 -0.88
CA LEU A 93 7.60 -1.41 0.47
C LEU A 93 6.86 -2.38 1.38
N VAL A 94 5.52 -2.37 1.37
CA VAL A 94 4.72 -3.28 2.21
C VAL A 94 4.92 -4.73 1.77
N LEU A 95 4.87 -5.01 0.47
CA LEU A 95 5.09 -6.38 -0.03
C LEU A 95 6.48 -6.91 0.30
N ALA A 96 7.51 -6.08 0.15
CA ALA A 96 8.87 -6.51 0.45
C ALA A 96 9.10 -6.59 1.96
N LEU A 97 8.82 -5.52 2.71
CA LEU A 97 9.31 -5.35 4.08
C LEU A 97 8.45 -6.03 5.14
N LEU A 98 7.12 -6.00 5.01
CA LEU A 98 6.20 -6.48 6.05
C LEU A 98 6.44 -7.94 6.46
N PRO A 99 6.61 -8.92 5.55
CA PRO A 99 6.80 -10.31 5.95
C PRO A 99 8.17 -10.56 6.58
N PHE A 100 9.23 -9.88 6.13
CA PHE A 100 10.55 -10.00 6.78
C PHE A 100 10.58 -9.30 8.14
N LEU A 101 9.88 -8.18 8.29
CA LEU A 101 9.75 -7.49 9.56
C LEU A 101 8.99 -8.35 10.56
N HIS A 102 7.89 -9.01 10.16
CA HIS A 102 7.20 -9.98 10.99
C HIS A 102 8.11 -11.14 11.41
N LEU A 103 8.85 -11.72 10.46
CA LEU A 103 9.79 -12.81 10.72
C LEU A 103 10.91 -12.38 11.69
N ALA A 104 11.49 -11.20 11.47
CA ALA A 104 12.54 -10.66 12.35
C ALA A 104 12.00 -10.37 13.76
N LEU A 105 10.83 -9.74 13.86
CA LEU A 105 10.20 -9.44 15.15
C LEU A 105 9.89 -10.74 15.89
N THR A 106 9.17 -11.68 15.30
CA THR A 106 8.82 -12.95 15.97
C THR A 106 10.04 -13.79 16.33
N ARG A 107 11.14 -13.70 15.58
CA ARG A 107 12.35 -14.50 15.82
C ARG A 107 13.28 -13.91 16.86
N PHE A 108 13.49 -12.59 16.82
CA PHE A 108 14.51 -11.92 17.64
C PHE A 108 13.92 -11.21 18.85
N LEU A 109 12.64 -10.83 18.81
CA LEU A 109 11.96 -10.15 19.90
C LEU A 109 10.73 -10.98 20.32
N PRO A 110 10.54 -11.31 21.61
CA PRO A 110 9.36 -12.05 22.07
C PRO A 110 8.13 -11.14 22.14
N VAL A 111 7.79 -10.46 21.03
CA VAL A 111 6.67 -9.51 20.96
C VAL A 111 5.38 -10.30 20.78
N GLN A 112 4.58 -10.38 21.83
CA GLN A 112 3.28 -11.04 21.79
C GLN A 112 2.19 -10.04 21.37
N GLY A 113 1.17 -10.52 20.65
CA GLY A 113 -0.01 -9.73 20.30
C GLY A 113 0.19 -8.71 19.17
N LEU A 114 1.33 -8.72 18.49
CA LEU A 114 1.62 -7.87 17.33
C LEU A 114 0.60 -8.08 16.19
N ASP A 115 0.00 -9.27 16.10
CA ASP A 115 -0.99 -9.60 15.09
C ASP A 115 -2.24 -8.69 15.15
N ARG A 116 -2.59 -8.23 16.35
CA ARG A 116 -3.74 -7.35 16.57
C ARG A 116 -3.46 -5.91 16.10
N SER A 117 -2.20 -5.48 16.09
CA SER A 117 -1.82 -4.14 15.67
C SER A 117 -1.55 -4.03 14.16
N TYR A 118 -1.30 -5.13 13.46
CA TYR A 118 -1.01 -5.11 12.02
C TYR A 118 -2.03 -4.36 11.15
N PRO A 119 -3.36 -4.55 11.31
CA PRO A 119 -4.32 -3.81 10.49
C PRO A 119 -4.21 -2.30 10.70
N PHE A 120 -4.03 -1.85 11.94
CA PHE A 120 -3.89 -0.43 12.26
C PHE A 120 -2.60 0.16 11.69
N LEU A 121 -1.49 -0.58 11.78
CA LEU A 121 -0.21 -0.17 11.20
C LEU A 121 -0.27 -0.15 9.67
N PHE A 122 -0.93 -1.15 9.07
CA PHE A 122 -1.13 -1.22 7.62
C PHE A 122 -1.95 -0.03 7.13
N LEU A 123 -3.11 0.23 7.72
CA LEU A 123 -3.96 1.36 7.38
C LEU A 123 -3.26 2.70 7.63
N GLY A 124 -2.59 2.84 8.78
CA GLY A 124 -1.79 4.03 9.08
C GLY A 124 -0.70 4.27 8.03
N SER A 125 0.04 3.23 7.67
CA SER A 125 1.09 3.31 6.64
C SER A 125 0.57 3.64 5.25
N LEU A 126 -0.69 3.30 4.95
CA LEU A 126 -1.35 3.60 3.68
C LEU A 126 -1.82 5.05 3.66
N PHE A 127 -2.59 5.47 4.67
CA PHE A 127 -3.25 6.77 4.65
C PHE A 127 -2.33 7.94 5.01
N LEU A 128 -1.31 7.75 5.86
CA LEU A 128 -0.41 8.83 6.25
C LEU A 128 0.38 9.39 5.04
N PRO A 129 1.11 8.58 4.25
CA PRO A 129 1.83 9.09 3.08
C PRO A 129 0.89 9.67 2.02
N LEU A 130 -0.28 9.06 1.86
CA LEU A 130 -1.28 9.49 0.89
C LEU A 130 -1.85 10.88 1.24
N TYR A 131 -2.13 11.11 2.53
CA TYR A 131 -2.57 12.40 3.04
C TYR A 131 -1.50 13.48 2.81
N PHE A 132 -0.23 13.19 3.13
CA PHE A 132 0.86 14.15 2.89
C PHE A 132 1.11 14.41 1.40
N ALA A 133 1.00 13.38 0.56
CA ALA A 133 1.16 13.51 -0.89
C ALA A 133 0.07 14.37 -1.52
N GLY A 134 -1.16 14.26 -1.03
CA GLY A 134 -2.31 14.99 -1.53
C GLY A 134 -2.43 16.43 -1.02
N ARG A 135 -1.92 16.74 0.18
CA ARG A 135 -2.12 18.05 0.83
C ARG A 135 -1.26 19.19 0.25
N GLN A 136 -0.38 18.93 -0.72
CA GLN A 136 0.39 19.99 -1.36
C GLN A 136 -0.39 20.63 -2.51
N ILE A 137 -1.21 21.63 -2.17
CA ILE A 137 -1.63 22.75 -3.02
C ILE A 137 -1.69 23.99 -2.14
#